data_AF-A0A1L9ND17-F1
#
_entry.id   AF-A0A1L9ND17-F1
#
_cell.length_a   1.000
_cell.length_b   1.000
_cell.length_c   1.000
_cell.angle_alpha   90.00
_cell.angle_beta   90.00
_cell.angle_gamma   90.00
#
_symmetry.space_group_name_H-M   'P 1'
#
loop_
_entity.id
_entity.type
_entity.pdbx_description
1 polymer ?
#
loop_
_entity_poly.entity_id
_entity_poly.type
_entity_poly.pdbx_seq_one_letter_code
_entity_poly.pdbx_strand_id
1 'polypeptide(L)'
;MSSPTITYKNLPGPVGDCLKPSSLSTTATVPVSPTTSLVFTTGHIGLDLKTGALVNSSPEAEFGAIFNCLDEALKHAGITTGLYQAYRFVSYLTSAQDEAVMQRIFHQRFPDATPTWATAIVKEINVPGMRAEIVAEAVLFNDA
;
A
#
# COMPACT_ATOMS: atom_id res chain seq x y z
N MET A 1 -24.44 -23.07 -5.62
CA MET A 1 -23.37 -22.34 -4.91
C MET A 1 -22.87 -21.25 -5.83
N SER A 2 -22.88 -19.99 -5.42
CA SER A 2 -22.28 -18.92 -6.25
C SER A 2 -20.77 -19.09 -6.28
N SER A 3 -20.14 -18.89 -7.43
CA SER A 3 -18.68 -18.85 -7.52
C SER A 3 -18.12 -17.73 -6.63
N PRO A 4 -16.97 -17.93 -5.97
CA PRO A 4 -16.30 -16.85 -5.25
C PRO A 4 -15.99 -15.70 -6.21
N THR A 5 -16.11 -14.46 -5.73
CA THR A 5 -15.90 -13.25 -6.53
C THR A 5 -14.79 -12.39 -5.93
N ILE A 6 -14.07 -11.65 -6.78
CA ILE A 6 -13.07 -10.68 -6.35
C ILE A 6 -13.82 -9.47 -5.76
N THR A 7 -13.36 -9.00 -4.60
CA THR A 7 -13.90 -7.79 -3.96
C THR A 7 -12.93 -6.62 -4.13
N TYR A 8 -13.40 -5.53 -4.73
CA TYR A 8 -12.65 -4.29 -4.85
C TYR A 8 -13.12 -3.28 -3.80
N LYS A 9 -12.18 -2.61 -3.13
CA LYS A 9 -12.48 -1.54 -2.18
C LYS A 9 -11.63 -0.32 -2.46
N ASN A 10 -12.22 0.85 -2.24
CA ASN A 10 -11.51 2.12 -2.17
C ASN A 10 -11.54 2.62 -0.72
N LEU A 11 -10.43 3.19 -0.26
CA LEU A 11 -10.45 3.93 1.00
C LEU A 11 -11.57 4.99 0.98
N PRO A 12 -12.27 5.23 2.09
CA PRO A 12 -13.16 6.38 2.18
C PRO A 12 -12.34 7.68 2.14
N GLY A 13 -12.85 8.70 1.45
CA GLY A 13 -12.25 10.02 1.40
C GLY A 13 -11.23 10.22 0.27
N PRO A 14 -10.45 11.33 0.33
CA PRO A 14 -9.75 11.86 -0.85
C PRO A 14 -8.79 10.89 -1.53
N VAL A 15 -8.09 10.04 -0.75
CA VAL A 15 -7.13 9.07 -1.29
C VAL A 15 -7.82 7.96 -2.10
N GLY A 16 -8.97 7.47 -1.66
CA GLY A 16 -9.72 6.50 -2.47
C GLY A 16 -10.50 7.17 -3.60
N ASP A 17 -10.96 8.40 -3.39
CA ASP A 17 -11.72 9.17 -4.38
C ASP A 17 -10.89 9.55 -5.62
N CYS A 18 -9.59 9.85 -5.45
CA CYS A 18 -8.73 10.20 -6.58
C CYS A 18 -8.48 9.04 -7.56
N LEU A 19 -8.71 7.80 -7.12
CA LEU A 19 -8.51 6.57 -7.92
C LEU A 19 -9.74 6.21 -8.77
N LYS A 20 -10.95 6.63 -8.34
CA LYS A 20 -12.22 6.25 -8.98
C LYS A 20 -12.33 6.66 -10.46
N PRO A 21 -11.89 7.87 -10.89
CA PRO A 21 -11.97 8.26 -12.30
C PRO A 21 -11.17 7.37 -13.24
N SER A 22 -10.11 6.72 -12.74
CA SER A 22 -9.24 5.82 -13.49
C SER A 22 -9.65 4.35 -13.38
N SER A 23 -10.83 4.05 -12.81
CA SER A 23 -11.29 2.69 -12.53
C SER A 23 -10.31 1.88 -11.66
N LEU A 24 -9.58 2.55 -10.76
CA LEU A 24 -8.65 1.92 -9.83
C LEU A 24 -9.31 1.71 -8.45
N SER A 25 -9.00 0.56 -7.85
CA SER A 25 -9.35 0.27 -6.46
C SER A 25 -8.12 0.46 -5.56
N THR A 26 -8.33 0.82 -4.30
CA THR A 26 -7.24 0.88 -3.32
C THR A 26 -6.75 -0.53 -2.98
N THR A 27 -7.68 -1.50 -2.89
CA THR A 27 -7.36 -2.91 -2.70
C THR A 27 -8.25 -3.83 -3.53
N ALA A 28 -7.71 -4.96 -3.96
CA ALA A 28 -8.45 -6.11 -4.46
C ALA A 28 -8.25 -7.32 -3.53
N THR A 29 -9.35 -7.94 -3.10
CA THR A 29 -9.35 -9.17 -2.30
C THR A 29 -9.75 -10.36 -3.17
N VAL A 30 -8.85 -11.34 -3.26
CA VAL A 30 -8.99 -12.54 -4.10
C VAL A 30 -9.13 -13.77 -3.20
N PRO A 31 -10.32 -14.42 -3.16
CA PRO A 31 -10.50 -15.64 -2.38
C PRO A 31 -9.65 -16.79 -2.93
N VAL A 32 -8.91 -17.48 -2.05
CA VAL A 32 -8.11 -18.68 -2.37
C VAL A 32 -8.74 -19.93 -1.78
N SER A 33 -9.37 -19.80 -0.61
CA SER A 33 -10.10 -20.86 0.09
C SER A 33 -11.27 -20.25 0.87
N PRO A 34 -12.14 -21.07 1.51
CA PRO A 34 -13.19 -20.55 2.38
C PRO A 34 -12.69 -19.66 3.53
N THR A 35 -11.46 -19.87 3.99
CA THR A 35 -10.87 -19.20 5.16
C THR A 35 -9.69 -18.31 4.84
N THR A 36 -9.32 -18.17 3.56
CA THR A 36 -8.11 -17.43 3.16
C THR A 36 -8.33 -16.65 1.87
N SER A 37 -7.96 -15.37 1.90
CA SER A 37 -7.90 -14.51 0.73
C SER A 37 -6.55 -13.82 0.62
N LEU A 38 -6.09 -13.56 -0.60
CA LEU A 38 -4.97 -12.66 -0.86
C LEU A 38 -5.52 -11.25 -1.06
N VAL A 39 -4.82 -10.26 -0.51
CA VAL A 39 -5.17 -8.84 -0.63
C VAL A 39 -4.02 -8.10 -1.30
N PHE A 40 -4.33 -7.44 -2.41
CA PHE A 40 -3.39 -6.66 -3.20
C PHE A 40 -3.74 -5.19 -3.08
N THR A 41 -2.77 -4.31 -2.81
CA THR A 41 -2.98 -2.87 -2.93
C THR A 41 -2.72 -2.39 -4.36
N THR A 42 -3.25 -1.22 -4.72
CA THR A 42 -2.66 -0.44 -5.80
C THR A 42 -1.31 0.16 -5.37
N GLY A 43 -0.63 0.85 -6.29
CA GLY A 43 0.55 1.64 -5.96
C GLY A 43 0.17 2.89 -5.17
N HIS A 44 0.86 3.12 -4.07
CA HIS A 44 0.68 4.30 -3.24
C HIS A 44 1.91 5.22 -3.30
N ILE A 45 1.63 6.49 -3.57
CA ILE A 45 2.54 7.61 -3.36
C ILE A 45 2.23 8.29 -2.01
N GLY A 46 3.07 9.23 -1.57
CA GLY A 46 2.86 9.99 -0.34
C GLY A 46 1.65 10.93 -0.43
N LEU A 47 0.51 10.49 0.11
CA LEU A 47 -0.70 11.29 0.26
C LEU A 47 -1.10 11.42 1.73
N ASP A 48 -1.58 12.61 2.10
CA ASP A 48 -2.27 12.77 3.37
C ASP A 48 -3.68 12.16 3.28
N LEU A 49 -3.98 11.19 4.14
CA LEU A 49 -5.24 10.45 4.13
C LEU A 49 -6.48 11.33 4.28
N LYS A 50 -6.36 12.46 4.98
CA LYS A 50 -7.51 13.33 5.29
C LYS A 50 -7.80 14.33 4.19
N THR A 51 -6.76 14.87 3.58
CA THR A 51 -6.84 15.98 2.63
C THR A 51 -6.63 15.55 1.18
N GLY A 52 -5.97 14.39 0.96
CA GLY A 52 -5.54 13.94 -0.37
C GLY A 52 -4.38 14.76 -0.94
N ALA A 53 -3.78 15.66 -0.16
CA ALA A 53 -2.65 16.45 -0.60
C ALA A 53 -1.36 15.61 -0.70
N LEU A 54 -0.48 15.99 -1.62
CA LEU A 54 0.84 15.38 -1.73
C LEU A 54 1.68 15.68 -0.49
N VAL A 55 2.33 14.65 0.03
CA VAL A 55 3.31 14.75 1.11
C VAL A 55 4.68 14.42 0.53
N ASN A 56 5.43 15.47 0.16
CA ASN A 56 6.74 15.34 -0.49
C ASN A 56 7.77 16.37 0.01
N SER A 57 7.53 16.96 1.19
CA SER A 57 8.43 17.96 1.81
C SER A 57 9.77 17.37 2.24
N SER A 58 9.80 16.06 2.55
CA SER A 58 11.03 15.29 2.80
C SER A 58 10.81 13.82 2.45
N PRO A 59 11.89 13.04 2.21
CA PRO A 59 11.79 11.59 2.05
C PRO A 59 11.07 10.91 3.22
N GLU A 60 11.38 11.28 4.47
CA GLU A 60 10.73 10.71 5.66
C GLU A 60 9.23 10.98 5.69
N ALA A 61 8.80 12.19 5.36
CA ALA A 61 7.39 12.56 5.34
C ALA A 61 6.64 11.78 4.25
N GLU A 62 7.24 11.67 3.06
CA GLU A 62 6.66 10.93 1.93
C GLU A 62 6.52 9.43 2.25
N PHE A 63 7.59 8.77 2.69
CA PHE A 63 7.53 7.35 3.05
C PHE A 63 6.58 7.09 4.22
N GLY A 64 6.54 8.00 5.21
CA GLY A 64 5.54 7.95 6.26
C GLY A 64 4.11 8.00 5.73
N ALA A 65 3.83 8.89 4.78
CA ALA A 65 2.52 9.01 4.15
C ALA A 65 2.17 7.79 3.28
N ILE A 66 3.14 7.24 2.53
CA ILE A 66 2.96 6.00 1.74
C ILE A 66 2.54 4.85 2.65
N PHE A 67 3.30 4.61 3.73
CA PHE A 67 2.98 3.52 4.66
C PHE A 67 1.68 3.76 5.42
N ASN A 68 1.29 5.01 5.70
CA ASN A 68 -0.05 5.30 6.24
C ASN A 68 -1.15 4.86 5.27
N CYS A 69 -1.00 5.19 3.99
CA CYS A 69 -2.00 4.85 2.99
C CYS A 69 -2.11 3.33 2.79
N LEU A 70 -0.98 2.63 2.67
CA LEU A 70 -0.94 1.17 2.55
C LEU A 70 -1.52 0.46 3.77
N ASP A 71 -1.17 0.91 4.98
CA ASP A 71 -1.66 0.33 6.23
C ASP A 71 -3.17 0.49 6.37
N GLU A 72 -3.70 1.69 6.11
CA GLU A 72 -5.14 1.92 6.12
C GLU A 72 -5.87 1.19 4.99
N ALA A 73 -5.25 1.05 3.81
CA ALA A 73 -5.80 0.28 2.70
C ALA A 73 -6.03 -1.19 3.11
N LEU A 74 -5.01 -1.84 3.70
CA LEU A 74 -5.11 -3.21 4.16
C LEU A 74 -6.11 -3.38 5.31
N LYS A 75 -6.13 -2.45 6.27
CA LYS A 75 -7.14 -2.43 7.34
C LYS A 75 -8.55 -2.33 6.80
N HIS A 76 -8.79 -1.44 5.82
CA HIS A 76 -10.09 -1.30 5.19
C HIS A 76 -10.50 -2.55 4.38
N ALA A 77 -9.52 -3.31 3.86
CA ALA A 77 -9.77 -4.60 3.24
C ALA A 77 -10.23 -5.68 4.25
N GLY A 78 -9.91 -5.51 5.54
CA GLY A 78 -10.28 -6.43 6.63
C GLY A 78 -9.09 -6.96 7.43
N ILE A 79 -7.86 -6.62 7.03
CA ILE A 79 -6.64 -7.04 7.71
C ILE A 79 -6.40 -6.09 8.89
N THR A 80 -6.93 -6.43 10.06
CA THR A 80 -6.93 -5.55 11.25
C THR A 80 -5.53 -5.14 11.72
N THR A 81 -4.52 -5.97 11.46
CA THR A 81 -3.11 -5.70 11.78
C THR A 81 -2.38 -4.87 10.71
N GLY A 82 -3.04 -4.53 9.61
CA GLY A 82 -2.48 -3.69 8.54
C GLY A 82 -1.19 -4.27 7.94
N LEU A 83 -0.15 -3.45 7.84
CA LEU A 83 1.11 -3.85 7.21
C LEU A 83 1.90 -4.93 7.97
N TYR A 84 1.58 -5.22 9.24
CA TYR A 84 2.19 -6.37 9.93
C TYR A 84 1.85 -7.72 9.27
N GLN A 85 0.76 -7.79 8.51
CA GLN A 85 0.36 -9.00 7.77
C GLN A 85 0.79 -8.97 6.30
N ALA A 86 1.42 -7.89 5.85
CA ALA A 86 1.95 -7.81 4.49
C ALA A 86 3.16 -8.73 4.35
N TYR A 87 3.16 -9.59 3.34
CA TYR A 87 4.23 -10.56 3.09
C TYR A 87 5.13 -10.16 1.91
N ARG A 88 4.70 -9.20 1.09
CA ARG A 88 5.42 -8.76 -0.10
C ARG A 88 5.24 -7.28 -0.36
N PHE A 89 6.33 -6.63 -0.73
CA PHE A 89 6.37 -5.27 -1.21
C PHE A 89 7.11 -5.18 -2.55
N VAL A 90 6.66 -4.24 -3.38
CA VAL A 90 7.40 -3.77 -4.55
C VAL A 90 7.50 -2.26 -4.46
N SER A 91 8.70 -1.72 -4.53
CA SER A 91 8.96 -0.28 -4.48
C SER A 91 9.61 0.20 -5.76
N TYR A 92 9.07 1.27 -6.32
CA TYR A 92 9.68 2.04 -7.39
C TYR A 92 10.18 3.36 -6.80
N LEU A 93 11.49 3.61 -6.85
CA LEU A 93 12.11 4.82 -6.31
C LEU A 93 12.75 5.63 -7.44
N THR A 94 12.67 6.96 -7.41
CA THR A 94 13.37 7.81 -8.38
C THR A 94 14.84 8.02 -8.03
N SER A 95 15.24 7.67 -6.81
CA SER A 95 16.62 7.74 -6.34
C SER A 95 16.99 6.54 -5.47
N ALA A 96 18.17 5.98 -5.69
CA ALA A 96 18.73 4.91 -4.85
C ALA A 96 19.06 5.37 -3.43
N GLN A 97 19.31 6.67 -3.20
CA GLN A 97 19.61 7.17 -1.85
C GLN A 97 18.39 7.12 -0.92
N ASP A 98 17.18 7.11 -1.49
CA ASP A 98 15.94 7.11 -0.72
C ASP A 98 15.61 5.71 -0.14
N GLU A 99 16.24 4.63 -0.62
CA GLU A 99 15.97 3.26 -0.15
C GLU A 99 16.27 3.08 1.34
N ALA A 100 17.42 3.59 1.80
CA ALA A 100 17.80 3.49 3.21
C ALA A 100 16.84 4.27 4.13
N VAL A 101 16.25 5.38 3.64
CA VAL A 101 15.22 6.13 4.36
C VAL A 101 13.94 5.31 4.43
N MET A 102 13.47 4.79 3.30
CA MET A 102 12.26 3.97 3.20
C MET A 102 12.31 2.79 4.18
N GLN A 103 13.39 2.01 4.15
CA GLN A 103 13.56 0.82 5.01
C GLN A 103 13.63 1.18 6.49
N ARG A 104 14.32 2.27 6.84
CA ARG A 104 14.39 2.77 8.22
C ARG A 104 13.01 3.16 8.74
N ILE A 105 12.23 3.92 7.96
CA ILE A 105 10.87 4.33 8.37
C ILE A 105 9.96 3.10 8.51
N PHE A 106 10.06 2.12 7.60
CA PHE A 106 9.31 0.88 7.72
C PHE A 106 9.65 0.15 9.02
N HIS A 107 10.94 -0.10 9.28
CA HIS A 107 11.40 -0.83 10.46
C HIS A 107 11.00 -0.14 11.78
N GLN A 108 11.06 1.20 11.84
CA GLN A 108 10.65 1.96 13.02
C GLN A 108 9.15 1.84 13.33
N ARG A 109 8.32 1.69 12.29
CA ARG A 109 6.86 1.67 12.41
C ARG A 109 6.28 0.28 12.57
N PHE A 110 6.92 -0.69 11.94
CA PHE A 110 6.52 -2.10 11.94
C PHE A 110 7.72 -2.95 12.41
N PRO A 111 8.15 -2.79 13.69
CA PRO A 111 9.20 -3.61 14.25
C PRO A 111 8.88 -5.10 14.07
N ASP A 112 9.92 -5.91 13.86
CA ASP A 112 9.86 -7.36 13.64
C ASP A 112 9.17 -7.83 12.34
N ALA A 113 8.54 -6.94 11.56
CA ALA A 113 8.03 -7.28 10.24
C ALA A 113 9.18 -7.43 9.23
N THR A 114 9.29 -8.61 8.61
CA THR A 114 10.31 -8.93 7.60
C THR A 114 9.70 -9.47 6.30
N PRO A 115 8.92 -8.66 5.57
CA PRO A 115 8.31 -9.09 4.31
C PRO A 115 9.35 -9.29 3.22
N THR A 116 9.01 -10.04 2.17
CA THR A 116 9.79 -10.03 0.94
C THR A 116 9.69 -8.65 0.27
N TRP A 117 10.80 -8.14 -0.25
CA TRP A 117 10.82 -6.79 -0.82
C TRP A 117 11.66 -6.75 -2.09
N ALA A 118 11.09 -6.21 -3.17
CA ALA A 118 11.82 -5.88 -4.38
C ALA A 118 11.81 -4.36 -4.61
N THR A 119 12.99 -3.77 -4.81
CA THR A 119 13.15 -2.34 -5.10
C THR A 119 13.70 -2.17 -6.51
N ALA A 120 13.09 -1.27 -7.30
CA ALA A 120 13.60 -0.86 -8.61
C ALA A 120 13.80 0.67 -8.63
N ILE A 121 14.93 1.10 -9.19
CA ILE A 121 15.16 2.52 -9.45
C ILE A 121 14.60 2.86 -10.82
N VAL A 122 13.67 3.81 -10.87
CA VAL A 122 12.95 4.22 -12.06
C VAL A 122 13.29 5.66 -12.44
N LYS A 123 13.04 6.03 -13.70
CA LYS A 123 13.27 7.39 -14.19
C LYS A 123 12.39 8.42 -13.47
N GLU A 124 11.11 8.11 -13.29
CA GLU A 124 10.11 9.02 -12.73
C GLU A 124 8.88 8.23 -12.25
N ILE A 125 8.13 8.82 -11.31
CA ILE A 125 6.77 8.41 -10.92
C ILE A 125 5.78 9.31 -11.68
N ASN A 126 4.62 8.79 -12.06
CA ASN A 126 3.68 9.54 -12.92
C ASN A 126 3.14 10.84 -12.28
N VAL A 127 3.20 10.95 -10.95
CA VAL A 127 2.86 12.16 -10.20
C VAL A 127 4.13 12.99 -9.99
N PRO A 128 4.21 14.19 -10.60
CA PRO A 128 5.41 15.02 -10.52
C PRO A 128 5.81 15.34 -9.08
N GLY A 129 7.12 15.22 -8.81
CA GLY A 129 7.70 15.55 -7.51
C GLY A 129 7.63 14.43 -6.47
N MET A 130 7.05 13.27 -6.80
CA MET A 130 7.08 12.09 -5.92
C MET A 130 8.39 11.32 -6.08
N ARG A 131 8.90 10.81 -4.96
CA ARG A 131 10.11 10.00 -4.86
C ARG A 131 9.82 8.52 -5.06
N ALA A 132 8.62 8.09 -4.67
CA ALA A 132 8.31 6.68 -4.65
C ALA A 132 6.85 6.36 -4.97
N GLU A 133 6.65 5.15 -5.48
CA GLU A 133 5.38 4.45 -5.53
C GLU A 133 5.60 3.03 -5.01
N ILE A 134 4.80 2.62 -4.02
CA ILE A 134 4.97 1.33 -3.32
C ILE A 134 3.66 0.54 -3.35
N VAL A 135 3.77 -0.76 -3.65
CA VAL A 135 2.68 -1.73 -3.60
C VAL A 135 2.93 -2.72 -2.47
N ALA A 136 1.87 -3.14 -1.77
CA ALA A 136 1.91 -4.20 -0.77
C ALA A 136 0.94 -5.34 -1.11
N GLU A 137 1.31 -6.55 -0.71
CA GLU A 137 0.43 -7.73 -0.72
C GLU A 137 0.38 -8.35 0.67
N ALA A 138 -0.79 -8.81 1.06
CA ALA A 138 -1.06 -9.37 2.38
C ALA A 138 -2.05 -10.55 2.31
N VAL A 139 -2.15 -11.29 3.41
CA VAL A 139 -3.12 -12.40 3.54
C VAL A 139 -4.21 -12.00 4.53
N LEU A 140 -5.46 -12.23 4.15
CA LEU A 140 -6.61 -12.17 5.06
C LEU A 140 -7.02 -13.59 5.45
N PHE A 141 -6.95 -13.89 6.75
CA PHE A 141 -7.49 -15.12 7.33
C PHE A 141 -8.87 -14.84 7.91
N ASN A 142 -9.86 -15.60 7.48
CA ASN A 142 -11.22 -15.55 8.04
C ASN A 142 -11.39 -16.72 9.01
N ASP A 143 -12.21 -16.50 10.05
CA ASP A 143 -12.67 -17.59 10.89
C ASP A 143 -13.47 -18.60 10.06
N ALA A 144 -13.30 -19.88 10.36
CA ALA A 144 -13.95 -21.01 9.68
C ALA A 144 -15.41 -21.19 10.11
#